data_AF-A0A914LT86-F1
#
_entry.id   AF-A0A914LT86-F1
#
_cell.length_a   1.000
_cell.length_b   1.000
_cell.length_c   1.000
_cell.angle_alpha   90.00
_cell.angle_beta   90.00
_cell.angle_gamma   90.00
#
_symmetry.space_group_name_H-M   'P 1'
#
loop_
_entity.id
_entity.type
_entity.pdbx_description
1 polymer ?
#
loop_
_entity_poly.entity_id
_entity_poly.type
_entity_poly.pdbx_seq_one_letter_code
_entity_poly.pdbx_strand_id
1 'polypeptide(L)'
;MGHAYALTSIQFIELDALQLSNKSKPDRGLETTGKRQAMVRLQNPWGEKEWNGPWSDGSAEWEQVTDVQKSRLGITANDDGEFWMPWEKFLEYFTDISVCQMLIPLELGVRSKIKSRPSIKASRRSNATIGIPLNRRYHEWNFYGRWTTNGVKSGAPQDRSGGCPNFSATFCFNPQFLLEFSGPGTAEVILALNQPDKFYGKKRLPYLAVGMQLMRVEFNRRHRLHRPLPSIATSEYSSGRSVHLHLDKLTPGRYILIPSSFAPKEEGEFLLRIYSTRQMNPRLLEEDTPVAALNKFGIRFRCLVRLQIREIHLHSHNKITATELFCRLSSSTGEQLRTGVAFRSLSGPSFKFDGESFIFHSLCPTINFTFDVFVKNEFHHRIKYIGFARLRVRADQNDRLRVDLLLRYPIFKEHCSNFGRLGMMRLEIYAYDDPLYL
;
A
#
# COMPACT_ATOMS: atom_id res chain seq x y z
N MET A 1 22.75 11.96 28.37
CA MET A 1 21.39 12.44 28.04
C MET A 1 21.29 12.49 26.52
N GLY A 2 20.22 11.99 25.92
CA GLY A 2 20.00 12.17 24.48
C GLY A 2 19.51 13.61 24.21
N HIS A 3 20.01 14.23 23.15
CA HIS A 3 19.61 15.57 22.68
C HIS A 3 19.27 15.50 21.20
N ALA A 4 18.29 16.28 20.76
CA ALA A 4 17.83 16.26 19.37
C ALA A 4 18.61 17.29 18.54
N TYR A 5 19.03 16.87 17.35
CA TYR A 5 19.69 17.72 16.35
C TYR A 5 18.87 17.71 15.06
N ALA A 6 18.88 18.80 14.31
CA ALA A 6 18.27 18.84 12.99
C ALA A 6 19.30 18.46 11.92
N LEU A 7 18.97 17.49 11.06
CA LEU A 7 19.75 17.18 9.87
C LEU A 7 19.35 18.13 8.75
N THR A 8 20.27 18.98 8.33
CA THR A 8 20.00 20.09 7.40
C THR A 8 20.54 19.85 5.99
N SER A 9 21.51 18.95 5.82
CA SER A 9 22.09 18.61 4.51
C SER A 9 22.83 17.27 4.54
N ILE A 10 22.85 16.56 3.41
CA ILE A 10 23.73 15.40 3.17
C ILE A 10 24.35 15.58 1.79
N GLN A 11 25.67 15.58 1.69
CA GLN A 11 26.39 15.84 0.44
C GLN A 11 27.67 15.02 0.35
N PHE A 12 28.10 14.75 -0.89
CA PHE A 12 29.47 14.30 -1.15
C PHE A 12 30.34 15.52 -1.47
N ILE A 13 31.49 15.63 -0.82
CA ILE A 13 32.51 16.63 -1.12
C ILE A 13 33.68 15.98 -1.85
N GLU A 14 34.33 16.72 -2.76
CA GLU A 14 35.51 16.24 -3.47
C GLU A 14 36.77 16.68 -2.72
N LEU A 15 37.73 15.78 -2.55
CA LEU A 15 39.02 16.05 -1.89
C LEU A 15 40.09 16.39 -2.94
N ASP A 16 39.82 17.40 -3.76
CA ASP A 16 40.58 17.71 -4.97
C ASP A 16 41.53 18.92 -4.86
N ALA A 17 41.49 19.68 -3.76
CA ALA A 17 42.28 20.90 -3.61
C ALA A 17 43.80 20.66 -3.73
N LEU A 18 44.30 19.60 -3.08
CA LEU A 18 45.71 19.22 -3.11
C LEU A 18 46.16 18.64 -4.47
N GLN A 19 45.22 18.10 -5.24
CA GLN A 19 45.50 17.61 -6.60
C GLN A 19 45.54 18.74 -7.63
N LEU A 20 44.77 19.81 -7.38
CA LEU A 20 44.73 21.01 -8.20
C LEU A 20 45.94 21.93 -7.97
N SER A 21 46.48 22.00 -6.75
CA SER A 21 47.67 22.81 -6.44
C SER A 21 48.96 22.28 -7.09
N ASN A 22 49.02 20.98 -7.39
CA ASN A 22 50.20 20.31 -7.96
C ASN A 22 50.20 20.21 -9.50
N LYS A 23 49.16 20.70 -10.20
CA LYS A 23 49.07 20.63 -11.66
C LYS A 23 49.61 21.89 -12.33
N SER A 24 50.94 21.96 -12.48
CA SER A 24 51.61 22.83 -13.45
C SER A 24 51.62 22.20 -14.85
N LYS A 25 50.43 21.96 -15.45
CA LYS A 25 50.13 21.91 -16.90
C LYS A 25 48.74 21.30 -17.17
N PRO A 26 48.00 21.78 -18.20
CA PRO A 26 46.74 21.19 -18.58
C PRO A 26 47.01 20.03 -19.54
N ASP A 27 46.80 18.79 -19.11
CA ASP A 27 46.57 17.69 -20.05
C ASP A 27 45.08 17.33 -20.02
N ARG A 28 44.41 17.60 -21.14
CA ARG A 28 42.99 17.33 -21.34
C ARG A 28 42.85 15.83 -21.64
N GLY A 29 42.52 15.03 -20.62
CA GLY A 29 42.12 13.64 -20.90
C GLY A 29 42.20 12.61 -19.78
N LEU A 30 42.51 12.98 -18.54
CA LEU A 30 42.54 12.00 -17.44
C LEU A 30 41.34 12.21 -16.51
N GLU A 31 40.40 11.27 -16.53
CA GLU A 31 39.34 11.14 -15.53
C GLU A 31 39.99 11.07 -14.14
N THR A 32 39.96 12.17 -13.41
CA THR A 32 40.34 12.18 -12.00
C THR A 32 39.25 11.43 -11.24
N THR A 33 39.51 10.19 -10.87
CA THR A 33 38.77 9.49 -9.81
C THR A 33 39.09 10.18 -8.48
N GLY A 34 38.55 11.39 -8.29
CA GLY A 34 38.69 12.18 -7.09
C GLY A 34 38.15 11.38 -5.89
N LYS A 35 38.91 11.36 -4.80
CA LYS A 35 38.44 10.80 -3.54
C LYS A 35 37.30 11.68 -3.04
N ARG A 36 36.12 11.09 -2.84
CA ARG A 36 34.94 11.78 -2.29
C ARG A 36 34.76 11.42 -0.82
N GLN A 37 34.29 12.38 -0.03
CA GLN A 37 33.89 12.16 1.36
C GLN A 37 32.39 12.42 1.51
N ALA A 38 31.67 11.47 2.13
CA ALA A 38 30.28 11.65 2.48
C ALA A 38 30.18 12.49 3.77
N MET A 39 29.38 13.54 3.72
CA MET A 39 29.25 14.52 4.79
C MET A 39 27.78 14.73 5.13
N VAL A 40 27.51 14.93 6.43
CA VAL A 40 26.21 15.38 6.93
C VAL A 40 26.38 16.71 7.64
N ARG A 41 25.41 17.60 7.45
CA ARG A 41 25.29 18.84 8.20
C ARG A 41 24.18 18.73 9.22
N LEU A 42 24.51 19.05 10.46
CA LEU A 42 23.60 19.01 11.60
C LEU A 42 23.51 20.39 12.24
N GLN A 43 22.42 20.63 12.96
CA GLN A 43 22.22 21.85 13.74
C GLN A 43 21.78 21.50 15.16
N ASN A 44 22.48 22.03 16.15
CA ASN A 44 22.01 22.06 17.52
C ASN A 44 20.96 23.17 17.68
N PRO A 45 19.71 22.86 18.07
CA PRO A 45 18.66 23.86 18.23
C PRO A 45 18.94 24.90 19.33
N TRP A 46 19.90 24.67 20.22
CA TRP A 46 20.31 25.65 21.23
C TRP A 46 21.32 26.68 20.70
N GLY A 47 21.86 26.48 19.49
CA GLY A 47 22.85 27.37 18.90
C GLY A 47 24.16 27.43 19.69
N GLU A 48 24.48 26.37 20.42
CA GLU A 48 25.72 26.21 21.19
C GLU A 48 26.26 24.80 20.99
N LYS A 49 27.55 24.57 21.25
CA LYS A 49 28.19 23.24 21.28
C LYS A 49 28.12 22.48 19.96
N GLU A 50 29.12 22.75 19.14
CA GLU A 50 29.34 22.12 17.84
C GLU A 50 30.26 20.91 17.92
N TRP A 51 30.33 20.16 16.82
CA TRP A 51 31.25 19.04 16.65
C TRP A 51 32.71 19.53 16.68
N ASN A 52 33.53 18.89 17.51
CA ASN A 52 34.96 19.23 17.66
C ASN A 52 35.92 18.18 17.11
N GLY A 53 35.41 17.16 16.41
CA GLY A 53 36.22 16.14 15.75
C GLY A 53 36.60 16.52 14.31
N PRO A 54 37.00 15.54 13.48
CA PRO A 54 37.35 15.79 12.07
C PRO A 54 36.23 16.50 11.32
N TRP A 55 36.59 17.49 10.51
CA TRP A 55 35.69 18.36 9.74
C TRP A 55 34.83 19.33 10.58
N SER A 56 35.19 19.55 11.85
CA SER A 56 34.73 20.71 12.61
C SER A 56 35.08 22.02 11.90
N ASP A 57 34.45 23.13 12.28
CA ASP A 57 34.63 24.42 11.59
C ASP A 57 36.09 24.91 11.52
N GLY A 58 36.91 24.55 12.52
CA GLY A 58 38.34 24.84 12.57
C GLY A 58 39.26 23.71 12.09
N SER A 59 38.73 22.62 11.54
CA SER A 59 39.53 21.45 11.12
C SER A 59 40.48 21.75 9.96
N ALA A 60 41.71 21.22 10.06
CA ALA A 60 42.68 21.25 8.96
C ALA A 60 42.23 20.38 7.77
N GLU A 61 41.31 19.43 7.99
CA GLU A 61 40.73 18.58 6.95
C GLU A 61 40.09 19.39 5.82
N TRP A 62 39.59 20.59 6.12
CA TRP A 62 39.05 21.52 5.14
C TRP A 62 40.08 21.98 4.10
N GLU A 63 41.39 21.93 4.38
CA GLU A 63 42.45 22.25 3.42
C GLU A 63 42.44 21.33 2.17
N GLN A 64 41.84 20.14 2.29
CA GLN A 64 41.70 19.19 1.18
C GLN A 64 40.58 19.57 0.19
N VAL A 65 39.76 20.58 0.52
CA VAL A 65 38.59 21.02 -0.25
C VAL A 65 38.83 22.40 -0.83
N THR A 66 38.43 22.63 -2.08
CA THR A 66 38.62 23.94 -2.73
C THR A 66 37.76 25.03 -2.09
N ASP A 67 38.25 26.28 -2.09
CA ASP A 67 37.50 27.42 -1.51
C ASP A 67 36.14 27.65 -2.17
N VAL A 68 36.01 27.28 -3.46
CA VAL A 68 34.73 27.29 -4.18
C VAL A 68 33.74 26.32 -3.56
N GLN A 69 34.18 25.11 -3.21
CA GLN A 69 33.32 24.12 -2.56
C GLN A 69 32.99 24.54 -1.12
N LYS A 70 33.97 25.03 -0.34
CA LYS A 70 33.72 25.56 1.02
C LYS A 70 32.67 26.66 1.02
N SER A 71 32.79 27.60 0.08
CA SER A 71 31.82 28.70 -0.08
C SER A 71 30.41 28.20 -0.43
N ARG A 72 30.31 27.12 -1.24
CA ARG A 72 29.02 26.49 -1.58
C ARG A 72 28.40 25.73 -0.41
N LEU A 73 29.24 25.10 0.42
CA LEU A 73 28.81 24.39 1.63
C LEU A 73 28.37 25.35 2.74
N GLY A 74 28.67 26.64 2.60
CA GLY A 74 28.28 27.68 3.55
C GLY A 74 28.95 27.50 4.90
N ILE A 75 30.19 26.99 4.92
CA ILE A 75 30.97 26.83 6.16
C ILE A 75 31.23 28.23 6.70
N THR A 76 30.63 28.55 7.83
CA THR A 76 30.83 29.82 8.54
C THR A 76 31.38 29.48 9.91
N ALA A 77 32.53 30.03 10.28
CA ALA A 77 33.10 29.87 11.62
C ALA A 77 32.33 30.73 12.65
N ASN A 78 31.03 30.49 12.78
CA ASN A 78 30.14 31.16 13.73
C ASN A 78 29.62 30.08 14.68
N ASP A 79 29.63 30.34 15.99
CA ASP A 79 29.00 29.46 16.99
C ASP A 79 27.46 29.64 16.92
N ASP A 80 26.86 29.07 15.88
CA ASP A 80 25.41 29.06 15.65
C ASP A 80 24.81 27.66 15.79
N GLY A 81 25.64 26.70 16.19
CA GLY A 81 25.27 25.31 16.43
C GLY A 81 25.17 24.48 15.15
N GLU A 82 25.40 25.04 13.95
CA GLU A 82 25.54 24.27 12.72
C GLU A 82 26.95 23.71 12.58
N PHE A 83 27.06 22.42 12.24
CA PHE A 83 28.36 21.81 11.99
C PHE A 83 28.26 20.71 10.94
N TRP A 84 29.40 20.46 10.29
CA TRP A 84 29.58 19.32 9.41
C TRP A 84 30.28 18.18 10.14
N MET A 85 29.92 16.95 9.81
CA MET A 85 30.67 15.77 10.23
C MET A 85 30.68 14.69 9.14
N PRO A 86 31.69 13.80 9.14
CA PRO A 86 31.68 12.63 8.29
C PRO A 86 30.45 11.76 8.53
N TRP A 87 29.90 11.19 7.47
CA TRP A 87 28.77 10.25 7.58
C TRP A 87 29.09 9.06 8.50
N GLU A 88 30.33 8.59 8.50
CA GLU A 88 30.77 7.48 9.35
C GLU A 88 30.71 7.85 10.84
N LYS A 89 31.00 9.12 11.18
CA LYS A 89 30.88 9.63 12.55
C LYS A 89 29.42 9.82 12.93
N PHE A 90 28.58 10.28 12.01
CA PHE A 90 27.14 10.33 12.26
C PHE A 90 26.58 8.97 12.69
N LEU A 91 26.95 7.89 11.99
CA LEU A 91 26.52 6.53 12.32
C LEU A 91 27.08 6.02 13.67
N GLU A 92 28.21 6.55 14.14
CA GLU A 92 28.81 6.20 15.42
C GLU A 92 28.13 6.91 16.61
N TYR A 93 27.76 8.18 16.43
CA TYR A 93 27.27 9.04 17.52
C TYR A 93 25.74 9.14 17.61
N PHE A 94 25.01 8.93 16.50
CA PHE A 94 23.56 9.05 16.45
C PHE A 94 22.89 7.68 16.31
N THR A 95 21.84 7.48 17.10
CA THR A 95 21.11 6.20 17.15
C THR A 95 19.81 6.21 16.34
N ASP A 96 19.16 7.38 16.23
CA ASP A 96 17.80 7.50 15.71
C ASP A 96 17.70 8.68 14.74
N ILE A 97 16.99 8.48 13.62
CA ILE A 97 16.63 9.53 12.68
C ILE A 97 15.10 9.64 12.60
N SER A 98 14.58 10.85 12.76
CA SER A 98 13.16 11.15 12.61
C SER A 98 12.94 11.98 11.35
N VAL A 99 12.20 11.44 10.38
CA VAL A 99 11.89 12.13 9.13
C VAL A 99 10.39 12.41 9.07
N CYS A 100 10.03 13.69 8.95
CA CYS A 100 8.65 14.10 8.72
C CYS A 100 8.44 14.42 7.23
N GLN A 101 7.88 13.48 6.49
CA GLN A 101 7.54 13.73 5.08
C GLN A 101 6.31 14.62 4.97
N MET A 102 6.45 15.79 4.34
CA MET A 102 5.30 16.62 3.98
C MET A 102 4.55 16.00 2.80
N LEU A 103 3.40 15.40 3.08
CA LEU A 103 2.46 14.96 2.06
C LEU A 103 1.58 16.16 1.67
N ILE A 104 1.60 16.55 0.40
CA ILE A 104 0.80 17.68 -0.10
C ILE A 104 -0.50 17.15 -0.68
N PRO A 105 -1.67 17.45 -0.07
CA PRO A 105 -2.97 17.13 -0.63
C PRO A 105 -3.18 17.77 -2.00
N LEU A 106 -3.80 17.03 -2.92
CA LEU A 106 -4.07 17.48 -4.30
C LEU A 106 -4.87 18.79 -4.34
N GLU A 107 -5.79 18.98 -3.39
CA GLU A 107 -6.71 20.14 -3.32
C GLU A 107 -6.00 21.47 -2.99
N LEU A 108 -4.91 21.42 -2.21
CA LEU A 108 -4.15 22.62 -1.82
C LEU A 108 -3.33 23.19 -3.00
N GLY A 109 -3.17 22.44 -4.09
CA GLY A 109 -2.51 22.90 -5.31
C GLY A 109 -3.37 23.83 -6.19
N VAL A 110 -4.67 24.03 -5.89
CA VAL A 110 -5.58 24.82 -6.73
C VAL A 110 -5.84 26.22 -6.17
N ARG A 111 -5.57 26.51 -4.90
CA ARG A 111 -5.75 27.86 -4.33
C ARG A 111 -4.77 28.19 -3.21
N SER A 112 -3.58 28.65 -3.58
CA SER A 112 -2.75 29.44 -2.65
C SER A 112 -2.17 30.67 -3.36
N LYS A 113 -3.05 31.63 -3.71
CA LYS A 113 -2.66 33.04 -3.59
C LYS A 113 -2.58 33.34 -2.09
N ILE A 114 -1.54 32.83 -1.42
CA ILE A 114 -1.16 33.36 -0.10
C ILE A 114 -0.74 34.79 -0.39
N LYS A 115 -1.62 35.75 -0.09
CA LYS A 115 -1.25 37.16 0.01
C LYS A 115 -0.26 37.23 1.17
N SER A 116 1.02 37.36 0.84
CA SER A 116 2.03 37.75 1.82
C SER A 116 1.56 39.04 2.50
N ARG A 117 1.35 38.99 3.82
CA ARG A 117 1.21 40.20 4.63
C ARG A 117 2.57 40.90 4.65
N PRO A 118 2.63 42.23 4.48
CA PRO A 118 3.89 42.95 4.51
C PRO A 118 4.21 43.34 5.95
N SER A 119 5.34 42.86 6.49
CA SER A 119 6.24 43.63 7.38
C SER A 119 7.17 42.69 8.16
N ILE A 120 8.45 42.66 7.77
CA ILE A 120 9.62 43.00 8.60
C ILE A 120 10.75 43.22 7.59
N LYS A 121 11.37 44.40 7.63
CA LYS A 121 12.50 44.76 6.77
C LYS A 121 13.72 43.95 7.22
N ALA A 122 14.05 42.89 6.50
CA ALA A 122 15.33 42.20 6.64
C ALA A 122 15.99 42.08 5.26
N SER A 123 17.12 42.79 5.13
CA SER A 123 18.33 42.43 4.38
C SER A 123 18.18 41.71 3.02
N ARG A 124 18.55 42.41 1.96
CA ARG A 124 18.81 41.86 0.61
C ARG A 124 19.94 40.82 0.67
N ARG A 125 19.62 39.53 0.81
CA ARG A 125 20.47 38.41 0.38
C ARG A 125 19.62 37.39 -0.36
N SER A 126 20.02 37.14 -1.62
CA SER A 126 19.64 36.04 -2.50
C SER A 126 18.22 35.49 -2.38
N ASN A 127 17.40 35.75 -3.41
CA ASN A 127 16.24 34.93 -3.74
C ASN A 127 16.69 33.51 -4.12
N ALA A 128 17.05 32.69 -3.14
CA ALA A 128 16.90 31.27 -3.24
C ALA A 128 15.41 31.01 -3.01
N THR A 129 14.62 31.02 -4.09
CA THR A 129 13.34 30.32 -4.07
C THR A 129 13.69 28.93 -3.57
N ILE A 130 13.31 28.60 -2.33
CA ILE A 130 13.29 27.22 -1.86
C ILE A 130 12.39 26.53 -2.87
N GLY A 131 13.01 25.91 -3.86
CA GLY A 131 12.32 25.06 -4.82
C GLY A 131 11.81 23.92 -3.97
N ILE A 132 10.59 24.06 -3.45
CA ILE A 132 9.83 22.94 -2.94
C ILE A 132 9.91 21.94 -4.09
N PRO A 133 10.56 20.77 -3.91
CA PRO A 133 10.62 19.76 -4.96
C PRO A 133 9.22 19.57 -5.51
N LEU A 134 9.05 19.19 -6.78
CA LEU A 134 7.75 18.76 -7.31
C LEU A 134 7.20 17.64 -6.41
N ASN A 135 6.55 18.01 -5.31
CA ASN A 135 6.16 17.08 -4.29
C ASN A 135 5.05 16.29 -4.94
N ARG A 136 5.21 14.96 -4.97
CA ARG A 136 4.14 14.07 -5.42
C ARG A 136 2.87 14.47 -4.68
N ARG A 137 1.82 14.78 -5.43
CA ARG A 137 0.54 15.17 -4.84
C ARG A 137 -0.26 13.92 -4.51
N TYR A 138 -0.90 13.93 -3.36
CA TYR A 138 -1.68 12.80 -2.87
C TYR A 138 -3.14 13.19 -2.73
N HIS A 139 -4.03 12.25 -3.03
CA HIS A 139 -5.38 12.28 -2.51
C HIS A 139 -5.35 11.89 -1.03
N GLU A 140 -6.06 12.62 -0.17
CA GLU A 140 -6.13 12.38 1.28
C GLU A 140 -7.55 12.01 1.69
N TRP A 141 -7.67 11.01 2.57
CA TRP A 141 -8.91 10.68 3.27
C TRP A 141 -8.62 10.50 4.76
N ASN A 142 -9.52 11.03 5.59
CA ASN A 142 -9.40 11.02 7.05
C ASN A 142 -10.61 10.32 7.68
N PHE A 143 -10.37 9.37 8.57
CA PHE A 143 -11.39 8.62 9.30
C PHE A 143 -11.11 8.69 10.80
N TYR A 144 -12.06 9.26 11.55
CA TYR A 144 -12.07 9.19 13.00
C TYR A 144 -12.77 7.91 13.43
N GLY A 145 -12.10 7.10 14.23
CA GLY A 145 -12.61 5.81 14.68
C GLY A 145 -12.34 5.55 16.15
N ARG A 146 -12.92 4.45 16.64
CA ARG A 146 -12.79 4.01 18.03
C ARG A 146 -12.67 2.50 18.09
N TRP A 147 -11.84 2.01 19.01
CA TRP A 147 -11.92 0.66 19.53
C TRP A 147 -12.81 0.72 20.77
N THR A 148 -13.93 0.02 20.71
CA THR A 148 -14.96 0.01 21.76
C THR A 148 -15.20 -1.40 22.24
N THR A 149 -15.38 -1.60 23.53
CA THR A 149 -15.80 -2.88 24.10
C THR A 149 -17.11 -2.73 24.86
N ASN A 150 -17.91 -3.80 24.93
CA ASN A 150 -19.10 -3.81 25.78
C ASN A 150 -18.81 -4.35 27.19
N GLY A 151 -17.54 -4.66 27.51
CA GLY A 151 -17.11 -5.10 28.83
C GLY A 151 -17.54 -6.51 29.26
N VAL A 152 -18.36 -7.23 28.47
CA VAL A 152 -18.93 -8.53 28.87
C VAL A 152 -18.23 -9.71 28.18
N LYS A 153 -18.38 -9.83 26.85
CA LYS A 153 -17.83 -10.94 26.05
C LYS A 153 -17.25 -10.40 24.75
N SER A 154 -16.04 -10.86 24.40
CA SER A 154 -15.43 -10.55 23.12
C SER A 154 -16.31 -11.06 21.97
N GLY A 155 -16.52 -10.22 20.95
CA GLY A 155 -17.30 -10.57 19.76
C GLY A 155 -18.79 -10.31 19.84
N ALA A 156 -19.24 -9.49 20.78
CA ALA A 156 -20.58 -8.92 20.71
C ALA A 156 -20.73 -8.02 19.46
N PRO A 157 -21.96 -7.82 18.92
CA PRO A 157 -22.17 -7.06 17.68
C PRO A 157 -21.56 -5.64 17.66
N GLN A 158 -21.36 -5.03 18.83
CA GLN A 158 -20.80 -3.68 18.99
C GLN A 158 -19.36 -3.68 19.52
N ASP A 159 -18.75 -4.85 19.72
CA ASP A 159 -17.34 -4.95 20.09
C ASP A 159 -16.47 -4.66 18.86
N ARG A 160 -15.56 -3.70 19.01
CA ARG A 160 -14.63 -3.23 17.99
C ARG A 160 -13.18 -3.23 18.52
N SER A 161 -12.91 -3.86 19.65
CA SER A 161 -11.58 -3.98 20.26
C SER A 161 -11.05 -5.41 20.09
N GLY A 162 -10.79 -5.80 18.84
CA GLY A 162 -10.46 -7.18 18.48
C GLY A 162 -9.04 -7.63 18.78
N GLY A 163 -8.13 -6.69 19.07
CA GLY A 163 -6.69 -6.96 19.22
C GLY A 163 -6.00 -7.24 17.88
N CYS A 164 -4.73 -7.63 17.91
CA CYS A 164 -3.89 -7.87 16.73
C CYS A 164 -4.13 -9.26 16.09
N PRO A 165 -3.48 -9.59 14.95
CA PRO A 165 -3.71 -10.85 14.22
C PRO A 165 -3.40 -12.13 15.00
N ASN A 166 -2.62 -12.03 16.07
CA ASN A 166 -2.39 -13.15 17.00
C ASN A 166 -3.69 -13.61 17.69
N PHE A 167 -4.71 -12.76 17.72
CA PHE A 167 -6.06 -13.04 18.23
C PHE A 167 -7.02 -13.29 17.06
N SER A 168 -6.76 -14.33 16.27
CA SER A 168 -7.50 -14.62 15.02
C SER A 168 -9.03 -14.70 15.19
N ALA A 169 -9.51 -15.13 16.36
CA ALA A 169 -10.93 -15.23 16.68
C ALA A 169 -11.63 -13.87 16.84
N THR A 170 -10.90 -12.81 17.17
CA THR A 170 -11.45 -11.48 17.47
C THR A 170 -10.91 -10.38 16.58
N PHE A 171 -9.80 -10.60 15.87
CA PHE A 171 -9.12 -9.61 15.04
C PHE A 171 -10.06 -8.92 14.03
N CYS A 172 -10.94 -9.67 13.39
CA CYS A 172 -11.88 -9.12 12.42
C CYS A 172 -13.02 -8.30 13.04
N PHE A 173 -13.14 -8.25 14.37
CA PHE A 173 -14.09 -7.33 15.03
C PHE A 173 -13.63 -5.88 15.00
N ASN A 174 -12.32 -5.62 14.87
CA ASN A 174 -11.81 -4.26 14.71
C ASN A 174 -12.51 -3.51 13.55
N PRO A 175 -12.51 -2.17 13.55
CA PRO A 175 -13.00 -1.38 12.41
C PRO A 175 -12.32 -1.81 11.11
N GLN A 176 -13.07 -1.91 10.02
CA GLN A 176 -12.55 -2.37 8.73
C GLN A 176 -12.82 -1.33 7.64
N PHE A 177 -11.78 -0.94 6.92
CA PHE A 177 -11.87 0.06 5.87
C PHE A 177 -11.63 -0.59 4.51
N LEU A 178 -12.64 -0.55 3.65
CA LEU A 178 -12.54 -1.01 2.28
C LEU A 178 -11.81 0.04 1.45
N LEU A 179 -10.72 -0.33 0.78
CA LEU A 179 -9.97 0.51 -0.15
C LEU A 179 -10.06 -0.12 -1.55
N GLU A 180 -10.36 0.68 -2.56
CA GLU A 180 -10.48 0.21 -3.93
C GLU A 180 -9.97 1.25 -4.92
N PHE A 181 -9.24 0.75 -5.93
CA PHE A 181 -8.90 1.52 -7.13
C PHE A 181 -8.70 0.57 -8.32
N SER A 182 -8.90 1.10 -9.53
CA SER A 182 -8.93 0.35 -10.79
C SER A 182 -8.12 1.05 -11.88
N GLY A 183 -7.92 0.37 -13.01
CA GLY A 183 -7.16 0.90 -14.15
C GLY A 183 -5.67 0.55 -14.11
N PRO A 184 -4.92 0.80 -15.19
CA PRO A 184 -3.54 0.33 -15.35
C PRO A 184 -2.56 0.98 -14.36
N GLY A 185 -1.46 0.28 -14.08
CA GLY A 185 -0.37 0.76 -13.22
C GLY A 185 -0.64 0.62 -11.71
N THR A 186 0.41 0.81 -10.92
CA THR A 186 0.35 0.73 -9.46
C THR A 186 0.04 2.09 -8.82
N ALA A 187 -0.35 2.08 -7.55
CA ALA A 187 -0.46 3.26 -6.70
C ALA A 187 0.62 3.24 -5.62
N GLU A 188 1.11 4.43 -5.27
CA GLU A 188 1.82 4.64 -4.01
C GLU A 188 0.75 4.99 -2.96
N VAL A 189 0.75 4.28 -1.83
CA VAL A 189 -0.22 4.44 -0.76
C VAL A 189 0.50 4.55 0.58
N ILE A 190 0.18 5.59 1.36
CA ILE A 190 0.68 5.78 2.72
C ILE A 190 -0.52 5.77 3.67
N LEU A 191 -0.48 4.89 4.66
CA LEU A 191 -1.49 4.74 5.69
C LEU A 191 -0.89 5.21 7.01
N ALA A 192 -1.60 6.08 7.73
CA ALA A 192 -1.16 6.61 9.01
C ALA A 192 -2.25 6.46 10.07
N LEU A 193 -1.97 5.70 11.12
CA LEU A 193 -2.84 5.53 12.27
C LEU A 193 -2.32 6.39 13.42
N ASN A 194 -3.13 7.33 13.89
CA ASN A 194 -2.76 8.28 14.93
C ASN A 194 -3.69 8.14 16.14
N GLN A 195 -3.12 8.25 17.34
CA GLN A 195 -3.87 8.27 18.60
C GLN A 195 -3.87 9.70 19.16
N PRO A 196 -5.01 10.19 19.72
CA PRO A 196 -5.03 11.47 20.40
C PRO A 196 -4.27 11.39 21.73
N ASP A 197 -3.73 12.52 22.18
CA ASP A 197 -3.21 12.61 23.55
C ASP A 197 -4.36 12.45 24.54
N LYS A 198 -4.17 11.56 25.51
CA LYS A 198 -5.06 11.45 26.67
C LYS A 198 -4.32 11.94 27.91
N PHE A 199 -5.02 12.64 28.79
CA PHE A 199 -4.44 13.21 30.01
C PHE A 199 -5.23 12.77 31.23
N TYR A 200 -4.52 12.51 32.33
CA TYR A 200 -5.07 12.44 33.68
C TYR A 200 -4.50 13.61 34.49
N GLY A 201 -5.30 14.65 34.68
CA GLY A 201 -4.82 15.95 35.17
C GLY A 201 -3.77 16.54 34.21
N LYS A 202 -2.55 16.78 34.70
CA LYS A 202 -1.42 17.28 33.88
C LYS A 202 -0.54 16.18 33.27
N LYS A 203 -0.76 14.91 33.63
CA LYS A 203 0.07 13.79 33.15
C LYS A 203 -0.53 13.17 31.90
N ARG A 204 0.27 13.10 30.83
CA ARG A 204 -0.10 12.38 29.61
C ARG A 204 -0.14 10.87 29.90
N LEU A 205 -1.24 10.23 29.55
CA LEU A 205 -1.38 8.78 29.62
C LEU A 205 -0.55 8.12 28.50
N PRO A 206 -0.03 6.91 28.74
CA PRO A 206 0.67 6.17 27.69
C PRO A 206 -0.27 5.85 26.54
N TYR A 207 0.29 5.75 25.33
CA TYR A 207 -0.45 5.30 24.16
C TYR A 207 -0.64 3.79 24.19
N LEU A 208 -1.72 3.30 23.58
CA LEU A 208 -1.88 1.87 23.32
C LEU A 208 -0.83 1.43 22.30
N ALA A 209 -0.39 0.18 22.39
CA ALA A 209 0.35 -0.43 21.29
C ALA A 209 -0.63 -0.66 20.13
N VAL A 210 -0.42 -0.01 18.99
CA VAL A 210 -1.34 -0.06 17.85
C VAL A 210 -0.62 -0.44 16.56
N GLY A 211 -1.35 -1.01 15.62
CA GLY A 211 -0.85 -1.37 14.30
C GLY A 211 -1.97 -1.48 13.26
N MET A 212 -1.57 -1.78 12.03
CA MET A 212 -2.47 -1.89 10.88
C MET A 212 -2.12 -3.12 10.05
N GLN A 213 -3.14 -3.74 9.48
CA GLN A 213 -2.98 -4.84 8.54
C GLN A 213 -3.79 -4.60 7.27
N LEU A 214 -3.16 -4.78 6.11
CA LEU A 214 -3.78 -4.63 4.80
C LEU A 214 -3.88 -6.00 4.11
N MET A 215 -5.08 -6.37 3.71
CA MET A 215 -5.37 -7.64 3.05
C MET A 215 -6.01 -7.38 1.69
N ARG A 216 -5.61 -8.15 0.66
CA ARG A 216 -6.31 -8.17 -0.63
C ARG A 216 -7.54 -9.05 -0.49
N VAL A 217 -8.69 -8.53 -0.90
CA VAL A 217 -9.99 -9.22 -0.76
C VAL A 217 -10.63 -9.47 -2.12
N GLU A 218 -11.78 -10.13 -2.11
CA GLU A 218 -12.53 -10.46 -3.32
C GLU A 218 -13.00 -9.19 -4.03
N PHE A 219 -12.95 -9.21 -5.36
CA PHE A 219 -13.23 -8.05 -6.21
C PHE A 219 -14.64 -7.50 -6.03
N ASN A 220 -15.59 -8.34 -5.60
CA ASN A 220 -16.97 -7.94 -5.33
C ASN A 220 -17.31 -7.88 -3.83
N ARG A 221 -16.35 -7.97 -2.90
CA ARG A 221 -16.64 -7.90 -1.45
C ARG A 221 -17.20 -6.54 -1.05
N ARG A 222 -18.39 -6.52 -0.43
CA ARG A 222 -19.05 -5.28 0.02
C ARG A 222 -19.20 -5.16 1.54
N HIS A 223 -19.00 -6.26 2.26
CA HIS A 223 -19.28 -6.44 3.69
C HIS A 223 -17.99 -6.79 4.44
N ARG A 224 -18.09 -6.77 5.77
CA ARG A 224 -16.97 -7.06 6.68
C ARG A 224 -16.39 -8.45 6.42
N LEU A 225 -15.10 -8.57 6.70
CA LEU A 225 -14.36 -9.82 6.80
C LEU A 225 -14.60 -10.42 8.19
N HIS A 226 -14.69 -11.74 8.29
CA HIS A 226 -14.90 -12.45 9.55
C HIS A 226 -13.72 -13.33 9.93
N ARG A 227 -12.86 -13.65 8.96
CA ARG A 227 -11.56 -14.29 9.21
C ARG A 227 -10.43 -13.58 8.49
N PRO A 228 -9.26 -13.40 9.14
CA PRO A 228 -8.13 -12.76 8.51
C PRO A 228 -7.68 -13.54 7.26
N LEU A 229 -7.51 -12.82 6.16
CA LEU A 229 -6.87 -13.33 4.95
C LEU A 229 -5.36 -13.07 5.01
N PRO A 230 -4.55 -13.73 4.17
CA PRO A 230 -3.13 -13.43 4.06
C PRO A 230 -2.92 -11.93 3.79
N SER A 231 -2.10 -11.32 4.63
CA SER A 231 -1.82 -9.89 4.52
C SER A 231 -0.83 -9.63 3.41
N ILE A 232 -1.08 -8.57 2.66
CA ILE A 232 -0.12 -8.07 1.68
C ILE A 232 0.86 -7.09 2.30
N ALA A 233 0.51 -6.50 3.44
CA ALA A 233 1.34 -5.60 4.21
C ALA A 233 0.83 -5.46 5.65
N THR A 234 1.76 -5.22 6.57
CA THR A 234 1.51 -5.06 8.01
C THR A 234 2.43 -3.97 8.53
N SER A 235 1.92 -3.07 9.37
CA SER A 235 2.79 -2.14 10.09
C SER A 235 3.40 -2.81 11.32
N GLU A 236 4.44 -2.22 11.87
CA GLU A 236 4.85 -2.54 13.24
C GLU A 236 3.72 -2.21 14.24
N TYR A 237 3.74 -2.87 15.39
CA TYR A 237 2.93 -2.49 16.54
C TYR A 237 3.79 -1.66 17.48
N SER A 238 3.38 -0.42 17.74
CA SER A 238 4.14 0.51 18.56
C SER A 238 3.24 1.27 19.53
N SER A 239 3.75 1.53 20.73
CA SER A 239 3.14 2.40 21.74
C SER A 239 3.44 3.88 21.50
N GLY A 240 3.63 4.26 20.23
CA GLY A 240 3.82 5.63 19.78
C GLY A 240 2.49 6.34 19.50
N ARG A 241 2.56 7.65 19.27
CA ARG A 241 1.40 8.45 18.84
C ARG A 241 0.88 8.00 17.49
N SER A 242 1.80 7.64 16.59
CA SER A 242 1.53 7.41 15.18
C SER A 242 2.27 6.17 14.69
N VAL A 243 1.60 5.38 13.86
CA VAL A 243 2.17 4.24 13.14
C VAL A 243 1.85 4.39 11.66
N HIS A 244 2.82 4.08 10.80
CA HIS A 244 2.74 4.29 9.36
C HIS A 244 2.94 2.97 8.61
N LEU A 245 2.30 2.86 7.44
CA LEU A 245 2.52 1.79 6.48
C LEU A 245 2.60 2.39 5.08
N HIS A 246 3.76 2.24 4.42
CA HIS A 246 4.02 2.81 3.10
C HIS A 246 4.13 1.69 2.06
N LEU A 247 3.39 1.83 0.96
CA LEU A 247 3.25 0.88 -0.12
C LEU A 247 3.58 1.58 -1.44
N ASP A 248 4.77 1.37 -1.97
CA ASP A 248 5.22 2.07 -3.19
C ASP A 248 4.50 1.62 -4.47
N LYS A 249 4.13 0.33 -4.54
CA LYS A 249 3.66 -0.34 -5.75
C LYS A 249 2.43 -1.20 -5.48
N LEU A 250 1.41 -0.63 -4.84
CA LEU A 250 0.14 -1.33 -4.65
C LEU A 250 -0.52 -1.55 -6.02
N THR A 251 -0.86 -2.79 -6.35
CA THR A 251 -1.54 -3.12 -7.61
C THR A 251 -3.03 -2.77 -7.56
N PRO A 252 -3.70 -2.54 -8.70
CA PRO A 252 -5.15 -2.33 -8.72
C PRO A 252 -5.91 -3.50 -8.10
N GLY A 253 -7.00 -3.19 -7.39
CA GLY A 253 -7.81 -4.19 -6.72
C GLY A 253 -8.57 -3.62 -5.53
N ARG A 254 -9.10 -4.54 -4.73
CA ARG A 254 -9.87 -4.26 -3.53
C ARG A 254 -9.17 -4.80 -2.29
N TYR A 255 -9.13 -4.00 -1.25
CA TYR A 255 -8.36 -4.25 -0.03
C TYR A 255 -9.19 -3.93 1.21
N ILE A 256 -8.95 -4.65 2.29
CA ILE A 256 -9.45 -4.28 3.62
C ILE A 256 -8.26 -3.92 4.49
N LEU A 257 -8.31 -2.71 5.04
CA LEU A 257 -7.39 -2.21 6.05
C LEU A 257 -8.05 -2.34 7.43
N ILE A 258 -7.37 -2.99 8.36
CA ILE A 258 -7.81 -3.15 9.75
C ILE A 258 -6.79 -2.47 10.67
N PRO A 259 -7.11 -1.30 11.26
CA PRO A 259 -6.38 -0.76 12.39
C PRO A 259 -6.82 -1.43 13.70
N SER A 260 -5.87 -1.81 14.53
CA SER A 260 -6.13 -2.50 15.79
C SER A 260 -5.14 -2.12 16.88
N SER A 261 -5.60 -2.21 18.12
CA SER A 261 -4.72 -2.31 19.29
C SER A 261 -3.99 -3.65 19.30
N PHE A 262 -2.94 -3.77 20.10
CA PHE A 262 -2.19 -5.01 20.23
C PHE A 262 -3.01 -6.06 20.97
N ALA A 263 -3.54 -5.72 22.14
CA ALA A 263 -4.37 -6.62 22.94
C ALA A 263 -5.86 -6.40 22.65
N PRO A 264 -6.69 -7.45 22.71
CA PRO A 264 -8.13 -7.30 22.61
C PRO A 264 -8.69 -6.56 23.83
N LYS A 265 -9.89 -5.99 23.69
CA LYS A 265 -10.62 -5.22 24.71
C LYS A 265 -9.98 -3.88 25.13
N GLU A 266 -8.88 -3.47 24.50
CA GLU A 266 -8.34 -2.13 24.71
C GLU A 266 -9.24 -1.07 24.06
N GLU A 267 -9.56 -0.01 24.80
CA GLU A 267 -10.41 1.07 24.32
C GLU A 267 -9.62 2.32 23.97
N GLY A 268 -9.86 2.85 22.79
CA GLY A 268 -9.10 3.96 22.24
C GLY A 268 -9.83 4.68 21.13
N GLU A 269 -9.45 5.92 20.91
CA GLU A 269 -9.87 6.69 19.75
C GLU A 269 -8.68 6.78 18.79
N PHE A 270 -8.94 6.88 17.51
CA PHE A 270 -7.88 7.01 16.50
C PHE A 270 -8.31 7.88 15.32
N LEU A 271 -7.31 8.44 14.64
CA LEU A 271 -7.40 9.08 13.34
C LEU A 271 -6.61 8.24 12.34
N LEU A 272 -7.32 7.59 11.42
CA LEU A 272 -6.75 6.91 10.26
C LEU A 272 -6.69 7.88 9.08
N ARG A 273 -5.52 8.06 8.50
CA ARG A 273 -5.28 8.89 7.32
C ARG A 273 -4.75 8.03 6.20
N ILE A 274 -5.28 8.23 5.01
CA ILE A 274 -4.95 7.47 3.80
C ILE A 274 -4.50 8.46 2.76
N TYR A 275 -3.30 8.28 2.24
CA TYR A 275 -2.74 9.05 1.15
C TYR A 275 -2.52 8.15 -0.04
N SER A 276 -2.92 8.57 -1.23
CA SER A 276 -2.62 7.83 -2.46
C SER A 276 -2.30 8.73 -3.63
N THR A 277 -1.37 8.30 -4.48
CA THR A 277 -1.11 8.95 -5.77
C THR A 277 -2.23 8.71 -6.80
N ARG A 278 -3.18 7.82 -6.50
CA ARG A 278 -4.36 7.56 -7.32
C ARG A 278 -5.64 7.85 -6.54
N GLN A 279 -6.70 8.25 -7.24
CA GLN A 279 -8.03 8.34 -6.64
C GLN A 279 -8.47 6.95 -6.17
N MET A 280 -8.92 6.87 -4.91
CA MET A 280 -9.50 5.67 -4.29
C MET A 280 -10.91 5.98 -3.80
N ASN A 281 -11.62 4.94 -3.34
CA ASN A 281 -12.91 5.06 -2.66
C ASN A 281 -12.88 4.39 -1.27
N PRO A 282 -12.13 4.93 -0.30
CA PRO A 282 -12.07 4.34 1.02
C PRO A 282 -13.38 4.53 1.78
N ARG A 283 -13.87 3.48 2.45
CA ARG A 283 -15.07 3.54 3.30
C ARG A 283 -15.04 2.55 4.45
N LEU A 284 -15.69 2.90 5.57
CA LEU A 284 -15.91 1.98 6.68
C LEU A 284 -16.89 0.87 6.28
N LEU A 285 -16.63 -0.36 6.73
CA LEU A 285 -17.53 -1.51 6.59
C LEU A 285 -18.30 -1.75 7.89
N GLU A 286 -19.61 -1.52 7.84
CA GLU A 286 -20.51 -1.66 8.99
C GLU A 286 -21.28 -2.98 8.99
N GLU A 287 -21.70 -3.44 7.80
CA GLU A 287 -22.53 -4.63 7.64
C GLU A 287 -21.69 -5.92 7.59
N ASP A 288 -22.08 -6.92 8.37
CA ASP A 288 -21.42 -8.23 8.43
C ASP A 288 -21.80 -9.13 7.24
N THR A 289 -23.04 -9.04 6.75
CA THR A 289 -23.54 -9.87 5.64
C THR A 289 -24.47 -9.06 4.75
N PRO A 290 -24.59 -9.42 3.45
CA PRO A 290 -25.62 -8.81 2.61
C PRO A 290 -27.01 -9.06 3.19
N VAL A 291 -27.85 -8.03 3.11
CA VAL A 291 -29.26 -8.12 3.46
C VAL A 291 -30.03 -8.62 2.25
N ALA A 292 -30.73 -9.76 2.36
CA ALA A 292 -31.61 -10.21 1.29
C ALA A 292 -32.76 -9.21 1.11
N ALA A 293 -33.09 -8.85 -0.13
CA ALA A 293 -34.12 -7.85 -0.45
C ALA A 293 -35.52 -8.16 0.17
N LEU A 294 -35.77 -9.41 0.59
CA LEU A 294 -36.97 -9.87 1.28
C LEU A 294 -36.98 -9.59 2.80
N ASN A 295 -36.31 -8.53 3.26
CA ASN A 295 -36.09 -8.22 4.66
C ASN A 295 -37.36 -7.84 5.47
N LYS A 296 -38.57 -7.97 4.89
CA LYS A 296 -39.80 -8.02 5.69
C LYS A 296 -39.93 -9.32 6.52
N PHE A 297 -39.10 -10.35 6.26
CA PHE A 297 -39.23 -11.67 6.89
C PHE A 297 -37.95 -12.21 7.57
N GLY A 298 -36.86 -11.44 7.68
CA GLY A 298 -35.65 -11.86 8.42
C GLY A 298 -34.86 -13.03 7.82
N ILE A 299 -34.94 -13.26 6.50
CA ILE A 299 -34.24 -14.36 5.82
C ILE A 299 -32.74 -14.05 5.72
N ARG A 300 -31.90 -14.90 6.33
CA ARG A 300 -30.44 -14.83 6.26
C ARG A 300 -29.89 -15.71 5.14
N PHE A 301 -28.78 -15.27 4.52
CA PHE A 301 -28.00 -16.12 3.62
C PHE A 301 -27.55 -17.39 4.36
N ARG A 302 -27.56 -18.53 3.66
CA ARG A 302 -27.24 -19.84 4.24
C ARG A 302 -25.82 -20.28 3.99
N CYS A 303 -25.20 -19.79 2.93
CA CYS A 303 -23.88 -20.25 2.56
C CYS A 303 -23.14 -19.20 1.74
N LEU A 304 -21.84 -19.45 1.62
CA LEU A 304 -20.89 -18.58 0.95
C LEU A 304 -19.98 -19.41 0.05
N VAL A 305 -19.73 -18.93 -1.16
CA VAL A 305 -18.68 -19.49 -2.02
C VAL A 305 -17.70 -18.41 -2.39
N ARG A 306 -16.43 -18.62 -2.04
CA ARG A 306 -15.31 -17.84 -2.55
C ARG A 306 -14.67 -18.61 -3.71
N LEU A 307 -14.48 -17.94 -4.83
CA LEU A 307 -13.98 -18.54 -6.06
C LEU A 307 -12.77 -17.78 -6.58
N GLN A 308 -11.77 -18.53 -7.05
CA GLN A 308 -10.59 -18.00 -7.69
C GLN A 308 -10.28 -18.77 -8.97
N ILE A 309 -10.14 -18.04 -10.08
CA ILE A 309 -9.62 -18.60 -11.32
C ILE A 309 -8.10 -18.53 -11.24
N ARG A 310 -7.41 -19.66 -11.38
CA ARG A 310 -5.94 -19.72 -11.29
C ARG A 310 -5.30 -19.62 -12.66
N GLU A 311 -5.79 -20.43 -13.59
CA GLU A 311 -5.20 -20.58 -14.90
C GLU A 311 -6.22 -21.06 -15.91
N ILE A 312 -6.12 -20.56 -17.14
CA ILE A 312 -6.80 -21.12 -18.30
C ILE A 312 -5.75 -21.59 -19.29
N HIS A 313 -5.79 -22.87 -19.65
CA HIS A 313 -4.92 -23.48 -20.62
C HIS A 313 -5.72 -23.83 -21.88
N LEU A 314 -5.44 -23.17 -23.00
CA LEU A 314 -6.07 -23.47 -24.28
C LEU A 314 -5.28 -24.56 -25.00
N HIS A 315 -5.95 -25.49 -25.67
CA HIS A 315 -5.22 -26.52 -26.42
C HIS A 315 -4.47 -25.94 -27.63
N SER A 316 -3.29 -26.47 -27.92
CA SER A 316 -2.38 -26.01 -28.99
C SER A 316 -2.98 -26.07 -30.40
N HIS A 317 -3.88 -27.03 -30.66
CA HIS A 317 -4.56 -27.17 -31.96
C HIS A 317 -5.56 -26.05 -32.27
N ASN A 318 -5.90 -25.20 -31.31
CA ASN A 318 -6.97 -24.21 -31.46
C ASN A 318 -6.60 -22.98 -32.31
N LYS A 319 -5.33 -22.84 -32.75
CA LYS A 319 -4.81 -21.71 -33.55
C LYS A 319 -5.17 -20.31 -32.99
N ILE A 320 -5.52 -20.21 -31.71
CA ILE A 320 -5.86 -18.93 -31.06
C ILE A 320 -4.57 -18.14 -30.84
N THR A 321 -4.41 -17.03 -31.56
CA THR A 321 -3.24 -16.13 -31.49
C THR A 321 -3.41 -15.01 -30.46
N ALA A 322 -4.48 -15.03 -29.66
CA ALA A 322 -4.78 -13.96 -28.71
C ALA A 322 -3.70 -13.82 -27.63
N THR A 323 -3.36 -12.58 -27.31
CA THR A 323 -2.41 -12.22 -26.25
C THR A 323 -3.09 -11.93 -24.91
N GLU A 324 -4.38 -11.55 -24.95
CA GLU A 324 -5.17 -11.17 -23.78
C GLU A 324 -6.43 -12.03 -23.65
N LEU A 325 -6.80 -12.39 -22.42
CA LEU A 325 -7.98 -13.16 -22.09
C LEU A 325 -8.66 -12.61 -20.84
N PHE A 326 -9.99 -12.61 -20.80
CA PHE A 326 -10.75 -12.38 -19.57
C PHE A 326 -11.99 -13.28 -19.52
N CYS A 327 -12.56 -13.44 -18.32
CA CYS A 327 -13.78 -14.22 -18.11
C CYS A 327 -14.92 -13.33 -17.62
N ARG A 328 -16.14 -13.65 -18.06
CA ARG A 328 -17.37 -13.23 -17.40
C ARG A 328 -17.88 -14.38 -16.56
N LEU A 329 -18.18 -14.11 -15.30
CA LEU A 329 -18.67 -15.07 -14.33
C LEU A 329 -20.13 -14.77 -14.02
N SER A 330 -21.01 -15.72 -14.26
CA SER A 330 -22.44 -15.63 -13.94
C SER A 330 -22.81 -16.71 -12.92
N SER A 331 -23.48 -16.33 -11.84
CA SER A 331 -23.95 -17.25 -10.80
C SER A 331 -25.47 -17.41 -10.82
N SER A 332 -25.96 -18.54 -10.31
CA SER A 332 -27.40 -18.74 -10.06
C SER A 332 -27.96 -17.85 -8.94
N THR A 333 -27.12 -17.08 -8.24
CA THR A 333 -27.54 -16.05 -7.28
C THR A 333 -27.91 -14.73 -7.97
N GLY A 334 -27.72 -14.64 -9.29
CA GLY A 334 -28.00 -13.44 -10.09
C GLY A 334 -26.82 -12.48 -10.23
N GLU A 335 -25.67 -12.76 -9.60
CA GLU A 335 -24.47 -11.94 -9.77
C GLU A 335 -23.79 -12.22 -11.11
N GLN A 336 -23.41 -11.14 -11.80
CA GLN A 336 -22.59 -11.18 -12.99
C GLN A 336 -21.34 -10.31 -12.79
N LEU A 337 -20.17 -10.92 -12.93
CA LEU A 337 -18.88 -10.30 -12.67
C LEU A 337 -17.95 -10.52 -13.86
N ARG A 338 -16.86 -9.76 -13.91
CA ARG A 338 -15.82 -9.89 -14.92
C ARG A 338 -14.46 -9.91 -14.23
N THR A 339 -13.58 -10.78 -14.68
CA THR A 339 -12.18 -10.79 -14.24
C THR A 339 -11.41 -9.61 -14.82
N GLY A 340 -10.25 -9.33 -14.25
CA GLY A 340 -9.17 -8.64 -14.94
C GLY A 340 -8.71 -9.40 -16.19
N VAL A 341 -7.78 -8.77 -16.91
CA VAL A 341 -7.18 -9.34 -18.13
C VAL A 341 -5.97 -10.16 -17.74
N ALA A 342 -5.96 -11.44 -18.14
CA ALA A 342 -4.81 -12.31 -18.09
C ALA A 342 -4.05 -12.25 -19.42
N PHE A 343 -2.72 -12.22 -19.33
CA PHE A 343 -1.84 -12.22 -20.49
C PHE A 343 -1.33 -13.62 -20.80
N ARG A 344 -1.12 -13.90 -22.08
CA ARG A 344 -0.59 -15.18 -22.55
C ARG A 344 0.82 -15.40 -22.02
N SER A 345 1.09 -16.60 -21.51
CA SER A 345 2.42 -17.01 -21.09
C SER A 345 3.38 -17.15 -22.27
N LEU A 346 4.66 -16.83 -22.05
CA LEU A 346 5.72 -17.06 -23.03
C LEU A 346 5.97 -18.55 -23.29
N SER A 347 5.66 -19.42 -22.33
CA SER A 347 5.92 -20.87 -22.41
C SER A 347 4.80 -21.68 -23.06
N GLY A 348 3.68 -21.05 -23.45
CA GLY A 348 2.59 -21.78 -24.10
C GLY A 348 1.24 -21.07 -24.07
N PRO A 349 0.16 -21.76 -24.50
CA PRO A 349 -1.19 -21.21 -24.58
C PRO A 349 -1.91 -21.13 -23.22
N SER A 350 -1.20 -20.77 -22.15
CA SER A 350 -1.75 -20.58 -20.81
C SER A 350 -1.89 -19.11 -20.43
N PHE A 351 -2.92 -18.82 -19.64
CA PHE A 351 -3.29 -17.50 -19.15
C PHE A 351 -3.47 -17.62 -17.63
N LYS A 352 -2.56 -17.01 -16.86
CA LYS A 352 -2.61 -17.03 -15.39
C LYS A 352 -3.27 -15.76 -14.88
N PHE A 353 -4.10 -15.91 -13.87
CA PHE A 353 -4.79 -14.79 -13.22
C PHE A 353 -4.09 -14.42 -11.91
N ASP A 354 -3.89 -13.12 -11.69
CA ASP A 354 -3.12 -12.60 -10.56
C ASP A 354 -3.95 -12.53 -9.28
N GLY A 355 -4.19 -13.70 -8.68
CA GLY A 355 -4.74 -13.74 -7.33
C GLY A 355 -6.22 -13.35 -7.20
N GLU A 356 -6.90 -12.99 -8.30
CA GLU A 356 -8.26 -12.47 -8.28
C GLU A 356 -9.25 -13.49 -7.71
N SER A 357 -10.05 -13.04 -6.74
CA SER A 357 -11.06 -13.86 -6.10
C SER A 357 -12.40 -13.13 -6.06
N PHE A 358 -13.47 -13.91 -5.97
CA PHE A 358 -14.86 -13.46 -6.02
C PHE A 358 -15.63 -14.15 -4.89
N ILE A 359 -16.62 -13.47 -4.32
CA ILE A 359 -17.40 -13.95 -3.18
C ILE A 359 -18.89 -13.96 -3.52
N PHE A 360 -19.57 -15.07 -3.31
CA PHE A 360 -20.98 -15.24 -3.66
C PHE A 360 -21.77 -15.71 -2.44
N HIS A 361 -22.79 -14.97 -2.06
CA HIS A 361 -23.71 -15.33 -0.98
C HIS A 361 -24.95 -15.99 -1.57
N SER A 362 -25.41 -17.08 -0.98
CA SER A 362 -26.57 -17.81 -1.48
C SER A 362 -27.54 -18.24 -0.38
N LEU A 363 -28.83 -18.20 -0.71
CA LEU A 363 -29.91 -18.77 0.10
C LEU A 363 -30.03 -20.29 -0.12
N CYS A 364 -29.50 -20.78 -1.26
CA CYS A 364 -29.49 -22.18 -1.64
C CYS A 364 -28.10 -22.78 -1.40
N PRO A 365 -27.99 -23.96 -0.75
CA PRO A 365 -26.70 -24.64 -0.53
C PRO A 365 -25.97 -25.00 -1.82
N THR A 366 -26.67 -25.06 -2.95
CA THR A 366 -26.09 -25.32 -4.27
C THR A 366 -26.05 -24.04 -5.09
N ILE A 367 -24.88 -23.70 -5.61
CA ILE A 367 -24.67 -22.56 -6.50
C ILE A 367 -24.14 -23.08 -7.84
N ASN A 368 -24.78 -22.66 -8.93
CA ASN A 368 -24.31 -22.96 -10.28
C ASN A 368 -23.58 -21.73 -10.84
N PHE A 369 -22.42 -21.96 -11.46
CA PHE A 369 -21.61 -20.95 -12.10
C PHE A 369 -21.46 -21.25 -13.59
N THR A 370 -21.48 -20.20 -14.40
CA THR A 370 -21.08 -20.21 -15.81
C THR A 370 -19.93 -19.24 -16.00
N PHE A 371 -18.87 -19.71 -16.63
CA PHE A 371 -17.68 -18.93 -16.96
C PHE A 371 -17.62 -18.76 -18.48
N ASP A 372 -17.90 -17.57 -18.97
CA ASP A 372 -17.78 -17.25 -20.40
C ASP A 372 -16.41 -16.65 -20.65
N VAL A 373 -15.66 -17.22 -21.60
CA VAL A 373 -14.27 -16.86 -21.89
C VAL A 373 -14.21 -15.99 -23.15
N PHE A 374 -13.55 -14.85 -23.01
CA PHE A 374 -13.35 -13.89 -24.08
C PHE A 374 -11.86 -13.65 -24.28
N VAL A 375 -11.46 -13.50 -25.54
CA VAL A 375 -10.10 -13.10 -25.92
C VAL A 375 -10.12 -11.75 -26.61
N LYS A 376 -9.03 -11.01 -26.44
CA LYS A 376 -8.77 -9.76 -27.15
C LYS A 376 -7.46 -9.93 -27.94
N ASN A 377 -7.53 -9.59 -29.23
CA ASN A 377 -6.38 -9.65 -30.12
C ASN A 377 -5.87 -8.23 -30.36
N GLU A 378 -4.57 -8.02 -30.15
CA GLU A 378 -3.91 -6.70 -30.28
C GLU A 378 -4.08 -6.10 -31.68
N PHE A 379 -4.01 -6.91 -32.74
CA PHE A 379 -4.02 -6.41 -34.12
C PHE A 379 -5.35 -5.81 -34.58
N HIS A 380 -6.47 -6.19 -33.97
CA HIS A 380 -7.80 -5.78 -34.42
C HIS A 380 -8.66 -5.13 -33.33
N HIS A 381 -8.17 -5.06 -32.09
CA HIS A 381 -8.92 -4.61 -30.90
C HIS A 381 -10.32 -5.27 -30.72
N ARG A 382 -10.60 -6.38 -31.42
CA ARG A 382 -11.88 -7.09 -31.35
C ARG A 382 -11.90 -8.05 -30.17
N ILE A 383 -12.94 -7.93 -29.35
CA ILE A 383 -13.25 -8.90 -28.29
C ILE A 383 -14.04 -10.05 -28.93
N LYS A 384 -13.59 -11.29 -28.71
CA LYS A 384 -14.23 -12.49 -29.25
C LYS A 384 -14.57 -13.45 -28.11
N TYR A 385 -15.83 -13.87 -28.04
CA TYR A 385 -16.26 -15.00 -27.22
C TYR A 385 -15.74 -16.31 -27.81
N ILE A 386 -15.05 -17.13 -27.01
CA ILE A 386 -14.42 -18.36 -27.50
C ILE A 386 -14.97 -19.65 -26.89
N GLY A 387 -15.62 -19.57 -25.73
CA GLY A 387 -16.21 -20.74 -25.10
C GLY A 387 -16.56 -20.53 -23.64
N PHE A 388 -16.98 -21.61 -22.99
CA PHE A 388 -17.50 -21.56 -21.64
C PHE A 388 -17.15 -22.79 -20.81
N ALA A 389 -17.24 -22.65 -19.49
CA ALA A 389 -17.30 -23.75 -18.54
C ALA A 389 -18.51 -23.58 -17.61
N ARG A 390 -19.01 -24.70 -17.06
CA ARG A 390 -20.06 -24.72 -16.05
C ARG A 390 -19.59 -25.50 -14.83
N LEU A 391 -20.00 -25.05 -13.66
CA LEU A 391 -19.65 -25.64 -12.38
C LEU A 391 -20.87 -25.64 -11.47
N ARG A 392 -21.08 -26.73 -10.75
CA ARG A 392 -22.03 -26.81 -9.64
C ARG A 392 -21.24 -26.99 -8.37
N VAL A 393 -21.42 -26.08 -7.41
CA VAL A 393 -20.78 -26.12 -6.08
C VAL A 393 -21.85 -26.34 -5.03
N ARG A 394 -21.59 -27.26 -4.09
CA ARG A 394 -22.40 -27.46 -2.90
C ARG A 394 -21.60 -26.93 -1.70
N ALA A 395 -22.21 -26.03 -0.92
CA ALA A 395 -21.59 -25.33 0.20
C ALA A 395 -22.16 -25.86 1.52
N ASP A 396 -21.91 -27.13 1.81
CA ASP A 396 -22.41 -27.84 2.99
C ASP A 396 -21.34 -28.58 3.79
N GLN A 397 -20.06 -28.49 3.39
CA GLN A 397 -18.96 -29.24 4.02
C GLN A 397 -17.76 -28.38 4.45
N ASN A 398 -17.83 -27.04 4.34
CA ASN A 398 -16.72 -26.13 4.69
C ASN A 398 -15.40 -26.52 3.99
N ASP A 399 -15.48 -26.78 2.69
CA ASP A 399 -14.40 -27.39 1.91
C ASP A 399 -13.61 -26.41 1.06
N ARG A 400 -12.33 -26.76 0.85
CA ARG A 400 -11.48 -26.19 -0.18
C ARG A 400 -11.32 -27.18 -1.32
N LEU A 401 -11.76 -26.81 -2.52
CA LEU A 401 -11.74 -27.65 -3.70
C LEU A 401 -10.82 -27.05 -4.77
N ARG A 402 -9.99 -27.90 -5.39
CA ARG A 402 -9.28 -27.57 -6.63
C ARG A 402 -9.95 -28.32 -7.77
N VAL A 403 -10.43 -27.59 -8.76
CA VAL A 403 -11.24 -28.14 -9.84
C VAL A 403 -10.66 -27.74 -11.17
N ASP A 404 -10.38 -28.72 -12.03
CA ASP A 404 -10.03 -28.52 -13.43
C ASP A 404 -11.29 -28.73 -14.29
N LEU A 405 -11.84 -27.64 -14.81
CA LEU A 405 -13.03 -27.65 -15.66
C LEU A 405 -12.67 -27.71 -17.14
N LEU A 406 -13.37 -28.58 -17.87
CA LEU A 406 -13.27 -28.62 -19.32
C LEU A 406 -13.97 -27.40 -19.93
N LEU A 407 -13.20 -26.56 -20.62
CA LEU A 407 -13.72 -25.47 -21.44
C LEU A 407 -14.26 -26.03 -22.76
N ARG A 408 -15.45 -25.58 -23.14
CA ARG A 408 -16.15 -26.03 -24.34
C ARG A 408 -16.38 -24.89 -25.31
N TYR A 409 -16.36 -25.21 -26.59
CA TYR A 409 -16.81 -24.28 -27.63
C TYR A 409 -18.32 -24.02 -27.52
N PRO A 410 -18.80 -22.83 -27.92
CA PRO A 410 -20.22 -22.61 -28.16
C PRO A 410 -20.60 -23.34 -29.46
N ILE A 411 -21.48 -24.34 -29.39
CA ILE A 411 -21.97 -25.14 -30.54
C ILE A 411 -22.55 -24.18 -31.62
N PHE A 412 -22.24 -24.20 -32.93
CA PHE A 412 -22.22 -25.24 -33.99
C PHE A 412 -21.01 -25.09 -34.95
N LYS A 413 -20.34 -26.20 -35.32
CA LYS A 413 -19.71 -26.38 -36.64
C LYS A 413 -19.70 -27.86 -37.00
N GLU A 414 -20.64 -28.32 -37.81
CA GLU A 414 -21.03 -29.71 -38.07
C GLU A 414 -19.96 -30.70 -38.60
N HIS A 415 -18.69 -30.31 -38.81
CA HIS A 415 -17.70 -31.24 -39.36
C HIS A 415 -16.32 -31.08 -38.74
N CYS A 416 -16.06 -31.73 -37.60
CA CYS A 416 -14.71 -32.09 -37.15
C CYS A 416 -14.80 -33.01 -35.91
N SER A 417 -14.50 -34.30 -36.09
CA SER A 417 -14.52 -35.41 -35.12
C SER A 417 -13.75 -35.24 -33.78
N ASN A 418 -13.27 -34.03 -33.45
CA ASN A 418 -12.69 -33.63 -32.14
C ASN A 418 -13.62 -32.65 -31.39
N PHE A 419 -14.92 -32.92 -31.41
CA PHE A 419 -15.97 -32.00 -30.96
C PHE A 419 -15.93 -31.67 -29.46
N GLY A 420 -15.67 -30.41 -29.14
CA GLY A 420 -16.17 -29.78 -27.91
C GLY A 420 -15.15 -29.39 -26.85
N ARG A 421 -13.84 -29.58 -27.06
CA ARG A 421 -12.80 -29.23 -26.06
C ARG A 421 -11.97 -28.01 -26.49
N LEU A 422 -12.20 -26.86 -25.85
CA LEU A 422 -11.41 -25.64 -26.04
C LEU A 422 -10.14 -25.63 -25.17
N GLY A 423 -10.19 -26.25 -24.00
CA GLY A 423 -9.07 -26.22 -23.06
C GLY A 423 -9.50 -26.61 -21.66
N MET A 424 -8.68 -26.25 -20.68
CA MET A 424 -8.94 -26.47 -19.25
C MET A 424 -8.90 -25.16 -18.48
N MET A 425 -9.80 -25.01 -17.51
CA MET A 425 -9.84 -23.90 -16.56
C MET A 425 -9.60 -24.46 -15.16
N ARG A 426 -8.52 -24.03 -14.53
CA ARG A 426 -8.18 -24.42 -13.15
C ARG A 426 -8.75 -23.40 -12.17
N LEU A 427 -9.56 -23.90 -11.24
CA LEU A 427 -10.22 -23.13 -10.21
C LEU A 427 -9.78 -23.56 -8.82
N GLU A 428 -9.81 -22.62 -7.89
CA GLU A 428 -9.81 -22.88 -6.47
C GLU A 428 -11.08 -22.31 -5.85
N ILE A 429 -11.78 -23.15 -5.08
CA ILE A 429 -13.10 -22.87 -4.54
C ILE A 429 -13.05 -23.10 -3.04
N TYR A 430 -13.66 -22.21 -2.29
CA TYR A 430 -13.87 -22.34 -0.85
C TYR A 430 -15.37 -22.18 -0.61
N ALA A 431 -16.02 -23.22 -0.08
CA ALA A 431 -17.46 -23.27 0.05
C ALA A 431 -17.84 -23.49 1.52
N TYR A 432 -18.57 -22.54 2.10
CA TYR A 432 -18.89 -22.51 3.52
C TYR A 432 -20.40 -22.53 3.76
N ASP A 433 -20.82 -23.26 4.77
CA ASP A 433 -22.22 -23.38 5.22
C ASP A 433 -22.63 -22.29 6.22
N ASP A 434 -21.74 -21.35 6.51
CA ASP A 434 -21.98 -20.15 7.30
C ASP A 434 -21.42 -18.92 6.56
N PRO A 435 -22.26 -17.91 6.23
CA PRO A 435 -21.78 -16.67 5.62
C PRO A 435 -20.84 -15.85 6.52
N LEU A 436 -20.85 -16.07 7.82
CA LEU A 436 -19.95 -15.42 8.78
C LEU A 436 -18.60 -16.13 8.90
N TYR A 437 -18.33 -17.15 8.09
CA TYR A 437 -17.04 -17.83 8.14
C TYR A 437 -15.90 -16.99 7.54
N LEU A 438 -16.18 -16.07 6.60
CA LEU A 438 -15.16 -15.49 5.69
C LEU A 438 -15.06 -13.97 5.69
#